data_AF-A0A534L3K6-F1
#
_entry.id   AF-A0A534L3K6-F1
#
_cell.length_a   1.000
_cell.length_b   1.000
_cell.length_c   1.000
_cell.angle_alpha   90.00
_cell.angle_beta   90.00
_cell.angle_gamma   90.00
#
_symmetry.space_group_name_H-M   'P 1'
#
loop_
_entity.id
_entity.type
_entity.pdbx_description
1 polymer ?
#
loop_
_entity_poly.entity_id
_entity_poly.type
_entity_poly.pdbx_seq_one_letter_code
_entity_poly.pdbx_strand_id
1 'polypeptide(L)' 'MKGLPGRQMRGLPKGARLECIDNTGAKIVEIIEVKKYRGVRNRLSS' A
#
# COMPACT_ATOMS: atom_id res chain seq x y z
N MET A 1 -14.02 0.96 5.92
CA MET A 1 -13.63 0.06 4.82
C MET A 1 -14.55 -1.14 4.92
N LYS A 2 -14.87 -1.83 3.81
CA LYS A 2 -15.58 -3.12 3.93
C LYS A 2 -14.70 -4.12 4.71
N GLY A 3 -15.31 -5.06 5.41
CA GLY A 3 -14.56 -6.06 6.19
C GLY A 3 -13.73 -6.96 5.26
N LEU A 4 -12.49 -7.23 5.65
CA LEU A 4 -11.61 -8.20 4.98
C LEU A 4 -11.44 -9.40 5.92
N PRO A 5 -11.77 -10.63 5.49
CA PRO A 5 -11.60 -11.80 6.34
C PRO A 5 -10.12 -12.08 6.60
N GLY A 6 -9.83 -12.57 7.81
CA GLY A 6 -8.48 -12.93 8.24
C GLY A 6 -7.55 -11.74 8.55
N ARG A 7 -6.40 -12.06 9.15
CA ARG A 7 -5.35 -11.08 9.43
C ARG A 7 -4.38 -11.04 8.25
N GLN A 8 -4.35 -9.93 7.54
CA GLN A 8 -3.40 -9.71 6.45
C GLN A 8 -2.12 -9.05 6.95
N MET A 9 -0.96 -9.57 6.52
CA MET A 9 0.33 -8.95 6.76
C MET A 9 0.52 -7.79 5.77
N ARG A 10 1.03 -6.65 6.25
CA ARG A 10 1.34 -5.47 5.43
C ARG A 10 2.78 -5.54 4.93
N GLY A 11 2.97 -6.10 3.75
CA GLY A 11 4.30 -6.32 3.14
C GLY A 11 4.85 -5.15 2.31
N LEU A 12 4.06 -4.08 2.12
CA LEU A 12 4.36 -3.01 1.17
C LEU A 12 4.42 -1.66 1.89
N PRO A 13 5.62 -1.13 2.20
CA PRO A 13 5.77 0.18 2.80
C PRO A 13 5.59 1.31 1.78
N LYS A 14 5.42 2.54 2.27
CA LYS A 14 5.58 3.77 1.49
C LYS A 14 6.88 3.76 0.69
N GLY A 15 6.79 4.17 -0.58
CA GLY A 15 7.89 4.12 -1.55
C GLY A 15 8.05 2.77 -2.25
N ALA A 16 7.30 1.73 -1.85
CA ALA A 16 7.30 0.46 -2.60
C ALA A 16 6.75 0.67 -4.01
N ARG A 17 7.43 0.05 -4.99
CA ARG A 17 7.05 0.05 -6.41
C ARG A 17 6.46 -1.29 -6.79
N LEU A 18 5.34 -1.27 -7.51
CA LEU A 18 4.59 -2.45 -7.90
C LEU A 18 4.24 -2.40 -9.38
N GLU A 19 4.09 -3.58 -9.99
CA GLU A 19 3.51 -3.71 -11.33
C GLU A 19 2.05 -3.25 -11.30
N CYS A 20 1.70 -2.41 -12.26
CA CYS A 20 0.33 -1.99 -12.48
C CYS A 20 -0.34 -3.03 -13.39
N ILE A 21 -1.18 -3.88 -12.80
CA ILE A 21 -1.87 -4.97 -13.53
C ILE A 21 -3.25 -4.46 -13.99
N ASP A 22 -3.24 -3.41 -14.80
CA ASP A 22 -4.42 -2.83 -15.43
C ASP A 22 -4.14 -2.35 -16.86
N ASN A 23 -5.14 -1.77 -17.54
CA ASN A 23 -5.04 -1.29 -18.92
C ASN A 23 -4.95 0.25 -19.03
N THR A 24 -4.52 0.93 -17.97
CA THR A 24 -4.39 2.40 -17.97
C THR A 24 -3.15 2.90 -18.72
N GLY A 25 -2.20 2.01 -19.01
CA GLY A 25 -0.92 2.32 -19.66
C GLY A 25 0.22 2.60 -18.67
N ALA A 26 -0.07 2.75 -17.37
CA ALA A 26 0.96 2.74 -16.35
C ALA A 26 1.54 1.32 -16.22
N LYS A 27 2.87 1.20 -16.09
CA LYS A 27 3.55 -0.10 -15.91
C LYS A 27 3.95 -0.34 -14.46
N ILE A 28 4.39 0.71 -13.77
CA ILE A 28 4.84 0.68 -12.39
C ILE A 28 4.15 1.80 -11.62
N VAL A 29 3.60 1.48 -10.45
CA VAL A 29 3.06 2.46 -9.50
C VAL A 29 3.88 2.48 -8.22
N GLU A 30 3.92 3.62 -7.55
CA GLU A 30 4.58 3.80 -6.24
C GLU A 30 3.54 4.10 -5.16
N ILE A 31 3.70 3.48 -3.98
CA ILE A 31 2.87 3.79 -2.81
C ILE A 31 3.32 5.13 -2.21
N ILE A 32 2.52 6.17 -2.41
CA ILE A 32 2.78 7.49 -1.81
C ILE A 32 2.34 7.53 -0.34
N GLU A 33 1.15 7.01 -0.01
CA GLU A 33 0.64 6.93 1.35
C GLU A 33 -0.44 5.84 1.52
N VAL A 34 -0.68 5.43 2.76
CA VAL A 34 -1.75 4.47 3.11
C VAL A 34 -2.96 5.19 3.69
N LYS A 35 -4.09 5.09 2.98
CA LYS A 35 -5.34 5.75 3.36
C LYS A 35 -5.79 5.34 4.77
N LYS A 36 -6.01 6.33 5.64
CA LYS A 36 -6.44 6.17 7.05
C LYS A 36 -5.45 5.42 7.95
N TYR A 37 -4.19 5.29 7.55
CA TYR A 37 -3.14 4.77 8.42
C TYR A 37 -2.68 5.86 9.41
N ARG A 38 -2.43 5.48 10.67
CA ARG A 38 -1.77 6.33 11.67
C ARG A 38 -0.55 5.56 12.18
N GLY A 39 0.64 6.09 11.91
CA GLY A 39 1.90 5.48 12.29
C GLY A 39 2.31 5.80 13.72
N VAL A 40 3.51 5.34 14.06
CA VAL A 40 4.25 5.71 15.27
C VAL A 40 5.64 6.19 14.87
N ARG A 41 6.38 6.81 15.78
CA ARG A 41 7.74 7.30 15.51
C ARG A 41 8.61 6.21 14.85
N ASN A 42 9.28 6.58 13.77
CA ASN A 42 10.17 5.74 12.95
C ASN A 42 9.50 4.56 12.20
N ARG A 43 8.16 4.51 12.11
CA ARG A 43 7.45 3.50 11.31
C ARG A 43 6.99 4.07 9.98
N LEU A 44 7.41 3.44 8.88
CA LEU A 44 6.87 3.74 7.55
C LEU A 44 5.40 3.28 7.47
N SER A 45 4.57 4.05 6.75
CA SER A 45 3.19 3.64 6.48
C SER A 45 3.18 2.39 5.60
N SER A 46 2.39 1.39 6.00
CA SER A 46 2.14 0.13 5.29
C SER A 46 0.73 -0.35 5.56
#